data_AF-A0A7J7I0L4-F1
#
_entry.id   AF-A0A7J7I0L4-F1
#
_cell.length_a   1.000
_cell.length_b   1.000
_cell.length_c   1.000
_cell.angle_alpha   90.00
_cell.angle_beta   90.00
_cell.angle_gamma   90.00
#
_symmetry.space_group_name_H-M   'P 1'
#
loop_
_entity.id
_entity.type
_entity.pdbx_description
1 polymer ?
#
loop_
_entity_poly.entity_id
_entity_poly.type
_entity_poly.pdbx_seq_one_letter_code
_entity_poly.pdbx_strand_id
1 'polypeptide(L)'
;MDLMLEKIEGLLKEESIVNQFGVRVSFVGNLKLLNEAVRVAAEKVMIATANNTKTRLLICVAYTSSDEIVNAVQESCREKWHGIKALNGMKNDEIQALDGEMSEEYQEEKSGYKTGRS
;
A
#
# COMPACT_ATOMS: atom_id res chain seq x y z
N MET A 1 8.43 -15.16 -12.99
CA MET A 1 8.89 -13.89 -12.37
C MET A 1 10.26 -14.12 -11.74
N ASP A 2 11.09 -14.92 -12.42
CA ASP A 2 12.10 -15.70 -11.70
C ASP A 2 13.36 -14.87 -11.51
N LEU A 3 13.67 -14.01 -12.49
CA LEU A 3 14.71 -13.01 -12.37
C LEU A 3 14.49 -12.08 -11.17
N MET A 4 13.24 -11.66 -10.93
CA MET A 4 12.95 -10.77 -9.82
C MET A 4 13.18 -11.48 -8.48
N LEU A 5 12.66 -12.69 -8.34
CA LEU A 5 12.88 -13.52 -7.16
C LEU A 5 14.39 -13.73 -6.93
N GLU A 6 15.12 -14.12 -7.96
CA GLU A 6 16.57 -14.32 -7.92
C GLU A 6 17.31 -13.06 -7.44
N LYS A 7 16.95 -11.87 -7.93
CA LYS A 7 17.61 -10.62 -7.52
C LYS A 7 17.28 -10.23 -6.08
N ILE A 8 16.04 -10.42 -5.64
CA ILE A 8 15.65 -10.15 -4.25
C ILE A 8 16.38 -11.12 -3.31
N GLU A 9 16.42 -12.42 -3.64
CA GLU A 9 17.17 -13.41 -2.87
C GLU A 9 18.67 -13.12 -2.87
N GLY A 10 19.21 -12.58 -3.97
CA GLY A 10 20.58 -12.08 -4.04
C GLY A 10 20.87 -11.01 -2.99
N LEU A 11 19.93 -10.08 -2.73
CA LEU A 11 20.10 -9.07 -1.68
C LEU A 11 20.19 -9.68 -0.28
N LEU A 12 19.51 -10.80 -0.03
CA LEU A 12 19.62 -11.55 1.23
C LEU A 12 20.93 -12.32 1.33
N LYS A 13 21.41 -12.91 0.22
CA LYS A 13 22.69 -13.61 0.18
C LYS A 13 23.86 -12.66 0.47
N GLU A 14 23.78 -11.44 -0.04
CA GLU A 14 24.80 -10.40 0.14
C GLU A 14 24.47 -9.43 1.29
N GLU A 15 23.68 -9.87 2.29
CA GLU A 15 23.20 -9.03 3.39
C GLU A 15 24.34 -8.31 4.14
N SER A 16 25.48 -8.98 4.33
CA SER A 16 26.65 -8.41 5.00
C SER A 16 27.17 -7.15 4.30
N ILE A 17 27.23 -7.18 2.97
CA ILE A 17 27.63 -6.05 2.13
C ILE A 17 26.57 -4.96 2.19
N VAL A 18 25.29 -5.32 2.02
CA VAL A 18 24.16 -4.38 2.08
C VAL A 18 24.15 -3.61 3.41
N ASN A 19 24.40 -4.31 4.52
CA ASN A 19 24.48 -3.73 5.86
C ASN A 19 25.76 -2.92 6.08
N GLN A 20 26.92 -3.37 5.57
CA GLN A 20 28.18 -2.61 5.64
C GLN A 20 28.04 -1.23 4.99
N PHE A 21 27.43 -1.19 3.80
CA PHE A 21 27.11 0.04 3.08
C PHE A 21 25.90 0.79 3.66
N GLY A 22 25.17 0.19 4.62
CA GLY A 22 24.03 0.79 5.29
C GLY A 22 22.90 1.13 4.32
N VAL A 23 22.64 0.24 3.35
CA VAL A 23 21.56 0.40 2.37
C VAL A 23 20.27 -0.16 2.93
N ARG A 24 19.26 0.69 3.10
CA ARG A 24 17.88 0.31 3.40
C ARG A 24 17.11 0.13 2.12
N VAL A 25 16.62 -1.08 1.88
CA VAL A 25 15.83 -1.40 0.70
C VAL A 25 14.34 -1.27 1.02
N SER A 26 13.55 -0.72 0.11
CA SER A 26 12.10 -0.63 0.24
C SER A 26 11.43 -0.88 -1.11
N PHE A 27 10.49 -1.82 -1.15
CA PHE A 27 9.69 -2.09 -2.34
C PHE A 27 8.40 -1.26 -2.27
N VAL A 28 8.08 -0.55 -3.36
CA VAL A 28 6.96 0.38 -3.43
C VAL A 28 6.08 0.05 -4.64
N GLY A 29 4.77 0.13 -4.48
CA GLY A 29 3.76 -0.22 -5.49
C GLY A 29 2.74 -1.22 -4.93
N ASN A 30 1.90 -1.76 -5.80
CA ASN A 30 0.84 -2.68 -5.39
C ASN A 30 1.38 -4.13 -5.26
N LEU A 31 2.05 -4.40 -4.13
CA LEU A 31 2.69 -5.70 -3.85
C LEU A 31 1.70 -6.88 -3.77
N LYS A 32 0.40 -6.61 -3.65
CA LYS A 32 -0.66 -7.63 -3.69
C LYS A 32 -0.77 -8.29 -5.07
N LEU A 33 -0.35 -7.60 -6.13
CA LEU A 33 -0.33 -8.12 -7.50
C LEU A 33 0.86 -9.05 -7.77
N LEU A 34 1.84 -9.11 -6.87
CA LEU A 34 2.97 -10.02 -7.00
C LEU A 34 2.57 -11.43 -6.59
N ASN A 35 3.26 -12.42 -7.15
CA ASN A 35 3.14 -13.79 -6.67
C ASN A 35 3.69 -13.89 -5.24
N GLU A 36 3.24 -14.92 -4.51
CA GLU A 36 3.57 -15.09 -3.10
C GLU A 36 5.08 -15.16 -2.85
N ALA A 37 5.81 -15.92 -3.67
CA ALA A 37 7.25 -16.10 -3.50
C ALA A 37 8.02 -14.77 -3.57
N VAL A 38 7.70 -13.93 -4.55
CA VAL A 38 8.34 -12.61 -4.72
C VAL A 38 7.94 -11.66 -3.60
N ARG A 39 6.66 -11.65 -3.19
CA ARG A 39 6.18 -10.80 -2.08
C ARG A 39 6.89 -11.15 -0.78
N VAL A 40 6.95 -12.44 -0.42
CA VAL A 40 7.63 -12.91 0.80
C VAL A 40 9.13 -12.59 0.76
N ALA A 41 9.78 -12.77 -0.38
CA ALA A 41 11.20 -12.41 -0.51
C ALA A 41 11.42 -10.90 -0.32
N ALA A 42 10.55 -10.07 -0.92
CA ALA A 42 10.63 -8.61 -0.79
C ALA A 42 10.47 -8.17 0.67
N GLU A 43 9.50 -8.74 1.39
CA GLU A 43 9.28 -8.46 2.82
C GLU A 43 10.50 -8.83 3.68
N LYS A 44 11.10 -10.00 3.44
CA LYS A 44 12.33 -10.41 4.15
C LYS A 44 13.46 -9.41 3.97
N VAL A 45 13.69 -8.92 2.76
CA VAL A 45 14.72 -7.91 2.48
C VAL A 45 14.42 -6.59 3.17
N MET A 46 13.16 -6.14 3.17
CA MET A 46 12.77 -4.89 3.85
C MET A 46 12.99 -4.99 5.36
N ILE A 47 12.71 -6.14 5.96
CA ILE A 47 12.94 -6.39 7.39
C ILE A 47 14.44 -6.43 7.69
N ALA A 48 15.22 -7.21 6.93
CA ALA A 48 16.67 -7.36 7.15
C ALA A 48 17.42 -6.02 7.08
N THR A 49 16.97 -5.12 6.21
CA THR A 49 17.62 -3.82 5.97
C THR A 49 16.95 -2.64 6.67
N ALA A 50 15.91 -2.87 7.50
CA ALA A 50 15.09 -1.81 8.09
C ALA A 50 15.88 -0.80 8.95
N ASN A 51 16.93 -1.28 9.61
CA ASN A 51 17.76 -0.50 10.53
C ASN A 51 18.90 0.26 9.83
N ASN A 52 19.07 0.07 8.52
CA ASN A 52 20.08 0.76 7.75
C ASN A 52 19.68 2.22 7.50
N THR A 53 20.62 3.16 7.64
CA THR A 53 20.32 4.60 7.61
C THR A 53 21.19 5.40 6.64
N LYS A 54 22.24 4.82 6.05
CA LYS A 54 23.18 5.55 5.19
C LYS A 54 22.60 5.87 3.81
N THR A 55 21.88 4.92 3.21
CA THR A 55 21.30 5.09 1.87
C THR A 55 19.96 4.38 1.79
N ARG A 56 18.99 4.95 1.08
CA ARG A 56 17.69 4.33 0.85
C ARG A 56 17.56 3.97 -0.64
N LEU A 57 17.33 2.69 -0.92
CA LEU A 57 17.03 2.19 -2.26
C LEU A 57 15.53 1.88 -2.35
N LEU A 58 14.80 2.67 -3.14
CA LEU A 58 13.40 2.40 -3.46
C LEU A 58 13.34 1.59 -4.76
N ILE A 59 12.64 0.46 -4.73
CA ILE A 59 12.41 -0.39 -5.90
C ILE A 59 10.92 -0.38 -6.18
N CYS A 60 10.53 0.30 -7.25
CA CYS A 60 9.13 0.40 -7.67
C CYS A 60 8.72 -0.84 -8.47
N VAL A 61 7.72 -1.59 -7.99
CA VAL A 61 7.29 -2.87 -8.57
C VAL A 61 5.77 -2.95 -8.55
N ALA A 62 5.16 -3.42 -9.65
CA ALA A 62 3.71 -3.33 -9.82
C ALA A 62 3.22 -1.91 -9.48
N TYR A 63 3.97 -0.93 -9.98
CA TYR A 63 3.88 0.47 -9.62
C TYR A 63 3.42 1.27 -10.83
N THR A 64 2.45 2.15 -10.64
CA THR A 64 2.21 3.27 -11.52
C THR A 64 1.99 4.51 -10.68
N SER A 65 2.38 5.69 -11.19
CA SER A 65 2.15 6.95 -10.48
C SER A 65 0.66 7.19 -10.23
N SER A 66 -0.20 6.85 -11.19
CA SER A 66 -1.65 6.97 -11.04
C SER A 66 -2.19 6.10 -9.91
N ASP A 67 -1.76 4.84 -9.82
CA ASP A 67 -2.16 3.94 -8.74
C ASP A 67 -1.67 4.45 -7.38
N GLU A 68 -0.42 4.93 -7.31
CA GLU A 68 0.13 5.50 -6.07
C GLU A 68 -0.61 6.76 -5.62
N ILE A 69 -0.91 7.69 -6.54
CA ILE A 69 -1.67 8.90 -6.24
C ILE A 69 -3.07 8.55 -5.73
N VAL A 70 -3.78 7.66 -6.43
CA VAL A 70 -5.14 7.25 -6.03
C VAL A 70 -5.11 6.56 -4.67
N ASN A 71 -4.19 5.62 -4.45
CA ASN A 71 -4.06 4.93 -3.17
C ASN A 71 -3.74 5.92 -2.03
N ALA A 72 -2.84 6.89 -2.24
CA ALA A 72 -2.50 7.89 -1.24
C ALA A 72 -3.70 8.78 -0.86
N VAL A 73 -4.48 9.22 -1.86
CA VAL A 73 -5.71 10.00 -1.61
C VAL A 73 -6.72 9.17 -0.82
N GLN A 74 -6.94 7.91 -1.21
CA GLN A 74 -7.87 7.02 -0.52
C GLN A 74 -7.46 6.75 0.94
N GLU A 75 -6.18 6.49 1.19
CA GLU A 75 -5.67 6.29 2.55
C GLU A 75 -5.82 7.56 3.39
N SER A 76 -5.51 8.73 2.85
CA SER A 76 -5.71 10.00 3.55
C SER A 76 -7.18 10.24 3.93
N CYS A 77 -8.11 9.93 3.02
CA CYS A 77 -9.54 9.99 3.31
C CYS A 77 -9.96 9.00 4.41
N ARG A 78 -9.46 7.75 4.36
CA ARG A 78 -9.72 6.73 5.38
C ARG A 78 -9.22 7.15 6.76
N GLU A 79 -7.99 7.65 6.85
CA GLU A 79 -7.39 8.16 8.08
C GLU A 79 -8.24 9.29 8.69
N LYS A 80 -8.64 10.27 7.88
CA LYS A 80 -9.48 11.38 8.33
C LYS A 80 -10.85 10.89 8.80
N TRP A 81 -11.47 9.98 8.06
CA TRP A 81 -12.75 9.38 8.43
C TRP A 81 -12.68 8.64 9.76
N HIS A 82 -11.62 7.85 9.98
CA HIS A 82 -11.39 7.14 11.24
C HIS A 82 -11.19 8.13 12.40
N GLY A 83 -10.47 9.23 12.19
CA GLY A 83 -10.33 10.30 13.17
C GLY A 83 -11.67 10.97 13.51
N ILE A 84 -12.49 11.29 12.51
CA ILE A 84 -13.84 11.85 12.71
C ILE A 84 -14.72 10.86 13.47
N LYS A 85 -14.71 9.57 13.10
CA LYS A 85 -15.44 8.53 13.83
C LYS A 85 -14.98 8.39 15.28
N ALA A 86 -13.69 8.47 15.55
CA ALA A 86 -13.16 8.44 16.92
C ALA A 86 -13.64 9.65 17.73
N LEU A 87 -13.59 10.86 17.16
CA LEU A 87 -14.09 12.08 17.79
C LEU A 87 -15.61 12.06 18.00
N ASN A 88 -16.36 11.50 17.06
CA ASN A 88 -17.81 11.35 17.18
C ASN A 88 -18.16 10.25 18.19
N GLY A 89 -17.42 9.15 18.23
CA GLY A 89 -17.53 8.11 19.26
C GLY A 89 -17.29 8.66 20.68
N MET A 90 -16.41 9.66 20.84
CA MET A 90 -16.21 10.38 22.10
C MET A 90 -17.29 11.42 22.41
N LYS A 91 -18.04 11.89 21.40
CA LYS A 91 -19.19 12.80 21.56
C LYS A 91 -20.52 12.06 21.73
N ASN A 92 -20.57 10.77 21.43
CA ASN A 92 -21.79 9.95 21.47
C ASN A 92 -22.30 9.62 22.88
N ASP A 93 -21.70 10.15 23.95
CA ASP A 93 -22.40 10.26 25.25
C ASP A 93 -23.54 11.31 25.19
N GLU A 94 -23.58 12.15 24.15
CA GLU A 94 -24.70 13.05 23.86
C GLU A 94 -24.98 13.11 22.34
N ILE A 95 -26.06 12.42 21.93
CA ILE A 95 -26.84 12.58 20.67
C ILE A 95 -26.58 11.56 19.56
N GLN A 96 -27.51 10.59 19.48
CA GLN A 96 -27.84 9.79 18.31
C GLN A 96 -28.44 10.66 17.20
N ALA A 97 -27.81 10.68 16.02
CA ALA A 97 -28.42 10.71 14.68
C ALA A 97 -27.37 11.15 13.66
N LEU A 98 -27.10 10.32 12.65
CA LEU A 98 -26.62 10.60 11.28
C LEU A 98 -25.93 9.33 10.73
N ASP A 99 -26.67 8.23 10.65
CA ASP A 99 -26.20 6.94 10.12
C ASP A 99 -26.75 6.67 8.70
N GLY A 100 -26.92 7.73 7.89
CA GLY A 100 -27.80 7.70 6.71
C GLY A 100 -27.20 8.09 5.35
N GLU A 101 -25.93 8.46 5.22
CA GLU A 101 -25.39 8.95 3.95
C GLU A 101 -24.03 8.32 3.61
N MET A 102 -24.03 7.03 3.26
CA MET A 102 -22.91 6.42 2.55
C MET A 102 -23.26 5.15 1.76
N SER A 103 -24.54 4.74 1.76
CA SER A 103 -25.02 3.56 1.03
C SER A 103 -25.55 3.86 -0.38
N GLU A 104 -25.76 5.12 -0.75
CA GLU A 104 -26.36 5.46 -2.07
C GLU A 104 -25.32 5.60 -3.20
N GLU A 105 -24.09 6.06 -2.93
CA GLU A 105 -23.08 6.27 -3.98
C GLU A 105 -22.51 4.94 -4.55
N TYR A 106 -22.57 3.84 -3.80
CA TYR A 106 -22.11 2.52 -4.25
C TYR A 106 -23.08 1.78 -5.19
N GLN A 107 -24.33 2.24 -5.34
CA GLN A 107 -25.30 1.63 -6.25
C GLN A 107 -25.32 2.29 -7.64
N GLU A 108 -24.98 3.59 -7.75
CA GLU A 108 -25.04 4.31 -9.03
C GLU A 108 -23.93 3.92 -10.01
N GLU A 109 -22.72 3.62 -9.52
CA GLU A 109 -21.56 3.33 -10.38
C GLU A 109 -21.67 1.98 -11.14
N LYS A 110 -22.52 1.05 -10.68
CA LYS A 110 -22.79 -0.22 -11.38
C LYS A 110 -23.80 -0.08 -12.53
N SER A 111 -24.58 1.01 -12.58
CA SER A 111 -25.59 1.24 -13.64
C SER A 111 -24.99 1.94 -14.88
N GLY A 112 -23.89 2.69 -14.71
CA GLY A 112 -23.34 3.57 -15.75
C GLY A 112 -22.49 2.92 -16.86
N TYR A 113 -22.11 1.65 -16.76
CA TYR A 113 -21.30 0.97 -17.79
C TYR A 113 -22.06 -0.15 -18.50
N LYS A 114 -23.20 0.17 -19.11
CA LYS A 114 -23.76 -0.61 -20.22
C LYS A 114 -24.43 0.30 -21.24
N THR A 115 -23.70 0.67 -22.29
CA THR A 115 -24.16 0.77 -23.71
C THR A 115 -23.30 1.78 -24.47
N GLY A 116 -22.71 1.36 -25.60
CA GLY A 116 -21.99 2.30 -26.46
C GLY A 116 -20.99 1.74 -27.47
N ARG A 117 -21.26 0.63 -28.15
CA ARG A 117 -20.72 0.38 -29.50
C ARG A 117 -21.68 -0.52 -30.28
N SER A 118 -22.44 0.13 -31.16
CA SER A 118 -23.01 -0.44 -32.37
C SER A 118 -21.91 -0.79 -33.37
#